data_AF-A9NN99-F1
#
_entry.id   AF-A9NN99-F1
#
_cell.length_a   1.000
_cell.length_b   1.000
_cell.length_c   1.000
_cell.angle_alpha   90.00
_cell.angle_beta   90.00
_cell.angle_gamma   90.00
#
_symmetry.space_group_name_H-M   'P 1'
#
loop_
_entity.id
_entity.type
_entity.pdbx_description
1 polymer ?
#
loop_
_entity_poly.entity_id
_entity_poly.type
_entity_poly.pdbx_seq_one_letter_code
_entity_poly.pdbx_strand_id
1 'polypeptide(L)'
;MASQMIKGAFYNVGKKALDWVAIIQCTHVGNRLRKYGLRYEDLYDQTDSLDVDEALNRLPPEVVDARNQRIKRAMDLSMKHDYLPKELQAVQTPFRSYLQDMLELVIAERKEREALGATPLHERSLP
;
A
#
# COMPACT_ATOMS: atom_id res chain seq x y z
N MET A 1 -41.68 -12.90 0.18
CA MET A 1 -41.13 -12.41 -1.12
C MET A 1 -40.90 -10.90 -1.14
N ALA A 2 -41.91 -10.04 -0.93
CA ALA A 2 -41.74 -8.58 -0.98
C ALA A 2 -40.74 -7.99 0.05
N SER A 3 -40.71 -8.53 1.28
CA SER A 3 -39.77 -8.09 2.33
C SER A 3 -38.29 -8.37 2.00
N GLN A 4 -37.99 -9.46 1.27
CA GLN A 4 -36.63 -9.77 0.85
C GLN A 4 -36.16 -8.86 -0.29
N MET A 5 -37.05 -8.46 -1.20
CA MET A 5 -36.76 -7.51 -2.28
C MET A 5 -36.44 -6.11 -1.74
N ILE A 6 -37.20 -5.65 -0.73
CA ILE A 6 -36.98 -4.35 -0.09
C ILE A 6 -35.64 -4.33 0.66
N LYS A 7 -35.32 -5.37 1.44
CA LYS A 7 -34.02 -5.52 2.11
C LYS A 7 -32.84 -5.54 1.12
N GLY A 8 -32.99 -6.20 -0.02
CA GLY A 8 -31.99 -6.20 -1.10
C GLY A 8 -31.80 -4.83 -1.75
N ALA A 9 -32.88 -4.06 -1.93
CA ALA A 9 -32.79 -2.69 -2.45
C ALA A 9 -32.06 -1.75 -1.49
N PHE A 10 -32.36 -1.80 -0.19
CA PHE A 10 -31.66 -1.01 0.83
C PHE A 10 -30.18 -1.41 0.97
N TYR A 11 -29.87 -2.71 0.93
CA TYR A 11 -28.47 -3.19 0.92
C TYR A 11 -27.69 -2.64 -0.29
N ASN A 12 -28.31 -2.64 -1.48
CA ASN A 12 -27.69 -2.12 -2.69
C ASN A 12 -27.49 -0.59 -2.67
N VAL A 13 -28.43 0.17 -2.09
CA VAL A 13 -28.26 1.63 -1.92
C VAL A 13 -27.16 1.94 -0.91
N GLY A 14 -27.12 1.23 0.22
CA GLY A 14 -26.04 1.36 1.21
C GLY A 14 -24.67 1.00 0.62
N LYS A 15 -24.58 -0.08 -0.17
CA LYS A 15 -23.36 -0.47 -0.86
C LYS A 15 -22.89 0.58 -1.86
N LYS A 16 -23.79 1.15 -2.67
CA LYS A 16 -23.44 2.23 -3.61
C LYS A 16 -22.91 3.48 -2.91
N ALA A 17 -23.45 3.83 -1.74
CA ALA A 17 -22.96 4.95 -0.95
C ALA A 17 -21.54 4.67 -0.41
N LEU A 18 -21.29 3.46 0.10
CA LEU A 18 -19.95 3.04 0.54
C LEU A 18 -18.94 3.01 -0.61
N ASP A 19 -19.32 2.49 -1.77
CA ASP A 19 -18.49 2.48 -2.98
C ASP A 19 -18.14 3.92 -3.41
N TRP A 20 -19.09 4.85 -3.34
CA TRP A 20 -18.85 6.27 -3.63
C TRP A 20 -17.84 6.91 -2.67
N VAL A 21 -17.98 6.66 -1.36
CA VAL A 21 -17.01 7.13 -0.36
C VAL A 21 -15.62 6.54 -0.64
N ALA A 22 -15.54 5.25 -0.98
CA ALA A 22 -14.28 4.60 -1.33
C ALA A 22 -13.61 5.22 -2.56
N ILE A 23 -14.40 5.58 -3.59
CA ILE A 23 -13.90 6.28 -4.78
C ILE A 23 -13.34 7.66 -4.40
N ILE A 24 -14.03 8.43 -3.56
CA ILE A 24 -13.54 9.73 -3.09
C ILE A 24 -12.21 9.57 -2.34
N GLN A 25 -12.14 8.58 -1.45
CA GLN A 25 -10.92 8.33 -0.70
C GLN A 25 -9.77 7.94 -1.63
N CYS A 26 -10.01 7.02 -2.57
CA CYS A 26 -9.01 6.58 -3.54
C CYS A 26 -8.53 7.73 -4.43
N THR A 27 -9.44 8.59 -4.90
CA THR A 27 -9.07 9.76 -5.71
C THR A 27 -8.25 10.77 -4.91
N HIS A 28 -8.63 11.03 -3.66
CA HIS A 28 -7.90 11.95 -2.78
C HIS A 28 -6.50 11.44 -2.44
N VAL A 29 -6.38 10.17 -2.05
CA VAL A 29 -5.09 9.51 -1.78
C VAL A 29 -4.23 9.51 -3.03
N GLY A 30 -4.79 9.12 -4.18
CA GLY A 30 -4.07 9.11 -5.46
C GLY A 30 -3.55 10.51 -5.82
N ASN A 31 -4.35 11.55 -5.65
CA ASN A 31 -3.94 12.93 -5.92
C ASN A 31 -2.81 13.40 -4.98
N ARG A 32 -2.85 13.03 -3.69
CA ARG A 32 -1.78 13.35 -2.74
C ARG A 32 -0.48 12.64 -3.08
N LEU A 33 -0.54 11.36 -3.46
CA LEU A 33 0.64 10.58 -3.84
C LEU A 33 1.29 11.12 -5.11
N ARG A 34 0.49 11.51 -6.11
CA ARG A 34 1.00 12.12 -7.36
C ARG A 34 1.79 13.40 -7.12
N LYS A 35 1.35 14.25 -6.17
CA LYS A 35 2.06 15.50 -5.82
C LYS A 35 3.50 15.27 -5.37
N TYR A 36 3.75 14.19 -4.63
CA TYR A 36 5.09 13.82 -4.14
C TYR A 36 5.80 12.80 -5.05
N GLY A 37 5.11 12.22 -6.03
CA GLY A 37 5.65 11.19 -6.91
C GLY A 37 5.93 9.87 -6.21
N LEU A 38 5.09 9.51 -5.23
CA LEU A 38 5.16 8.25 -4.50
C LEU A 38 4.15 7.24 -5.04
N ARG A 39 4.45 5.96 -4.84
CA ARG A 39 3.47 4.87 -4.97
C ARG A 39 2.92 4.53 -3.59
N TYR A 40 1.73 3.91 -3.57
CA TYR A 40 1.07 3.54 -2.32
C TYR A 40 1.93 2.62 -1.45
N GLU A 41 2.58 1.63 -2.07
CA GLU A 41 3.44 0.67 -1.35
C GLU A 41 4.76 1.26 -0.85
N ASP A 42 5.16 2.45 -1.34
CA ASP A 42 6.34 3.15 -0.80
C ASP A 42 6.08 3.67 0.63
N LEU A 43 4.82 3.69 1.07
CA LEU A 43 4.43 4.09 2.43
C LEU A 43 4.60 2.97 3.46
N TYR A 44 4.80 1.72 3.03
CA TYR A 44 5.01 0.61 3.95
C TYR A 44 6.41 0.69 4.55
N ASP A 45 6.48 0.89 5.86
CA ASP A 45 7.75 1.01 6.56
C ASP A 45 8.32 -0.36 6.94
N GLN A 46 9.64 -0.49 6.74
CA GLN A 46 10.42 -1.67 7.07
C GLN A 46 10.50 -1.88 8.58
N THR A 47 10.59 -0.79 9.35
CA THR A 47 10.73 -0.89 10.81
C THR A 47 9.40 -1.24 11.49
N ASP A 48 8.28 -0.74 10.94
CA ASP A 48 6.94 -1.03 11.44
C ASP A 48 6.38 -2.39 11.01
N SER A 49 7.02 -3.12 10.10
CA SER A 49 6.59 -4.48 9.74
C SER A 49 7.76 -5.32 9.22
N LEU A 50 8.15 -6.34 9.99
CA LEU A 50 9.26 -7.23 9.63
C LEU A 50 8.99 -7.99 8.31
N ASP A 51 7.72 -8.27 8.02
CA ASP A 51 7.31 -8.92 6.76
C ASP A 51 7.61 -8.03 5.54
N VAL A 52 7.53 -6.71 5.68
CA VAL A 52 7.86 -5.77 4.60
C VAL A 52 9.36 -5.72 4.37
N ASP A 53 10.16 -5.75 5.45
CA ASP A 53 11.62 -5.83 5.34
C ASP A 53 12.05 -7.11 4.60
N GLU A 54 11.50 -8.26 5.01
CA GLU A 54 11.76 -9.53 4.35
C GLU A 54 11.30 -9.55 2.88
N ALA A 55 10.12 -9.01 2.59
CA ALA A 55 9.62 -8.91 1.21
C ALA A 55 10.51 -8.00 0.35
N LEU A 56 11.05 -6.91 0.89
CA LEU A 56 11.98 -6.02 0.18
C LEU A 56 13.34 -6.66 -0.04
N ASN A 57 13.84 -7.45 0.92
CA ASN A 57 15.09 -8.19 0.78
C ASN A 57 15.04 -9.29 -0.29
N ARG A 58 13.84 -9.80 -0.61
CA ARG A 58 13.61 -10.80 -1.67
C ARG A 58 13.41 -10.20 -3.06
N LEU A 59 13.02 -8.93 -3.15
CA LEU A 59 12.77 -8.24 -4.42
C LEU A 59 14.08 -7.97 -5.19
N PRO A 60 14.02 -7.83 -6.53
CA PRO A 60 15.19 -7.46 -7.31
C PRO A 60 15.70 -6.07 -6.91
N PRO A 61 17.03 -5.86 -6.87
CA PRO A 61 17.63 -4.64 -6.35
C PRO A 61 17.20 -3.39 -7.13
N GLU A 62 16.97 -3.51 -8.44
CA GLU A 62 16.50 -2.40 -9.29
C GLU A 62 15.17 -1.81 -8.82
N VAL A 63 14.25 -2.65 -8.33
CA VAL A 63 12.94 -2.21 -7.83
C VAL A 63 13.09 -1.49 -6.49
N VAL A 64 13.97 -2.00 -5.62
CA VAL A 64 14.30 -1.40 -4.33
C VAL A 64 14.99 -0.05 -4.51
N ASP A 65 15.93 0.04 -5.45
CA ASP A 65 16.60 1.30 -5.78
C ASP A 65 15.62 2.33 -6.34
N ALA A 66 14.72 1.92 -7.24
CA ALA A 66 13.68 2.79 -7.75
C ALA A 66 12.73 3.28 -6.64
N ARG A 67 12.40 2.43 -5.66
CA ARG A 67 11.65 2.81 -4.45
C ARG A 67 12.42 3.86 -3.64
N ASN A 68 13.68 3.60 -3.34
CA ASN A 68 14.54 4.49 -2.56
C ASN A 68 14.71 5.86 -3.22
N GLN A 69 14.84 5.91 -4.55
CA GLN A 69 14.87 7.16 -5.31
C GLN A 69 13.57 7.96 -5.18
N ARG A 70 12.40 7.30 -5.25
CA ARG A 70 11.10 7.98 -5.06
C ARG A 70 10.96 8.55 -3.66
N ILE A 71 11.34 7.79 -2.63
CA ILE A 71 11.28 8.23 -1.22
C ILE A 71 12.21 9.42 -0.99
N LYS A 72 13.47 9.36 -1.48
CA LYS A 72 14.43 10.47 -1.38
C LYS A 72 13.90 11.74 -2.05
N ARG A 73 13.32 11.62 -3.25
CA ARG A 73 12.70 12.74 -3.97
C ARG A 73 11.53 13.33 -3.18
N ALA A 74 10.64 12.49 -2.65
CA ALA A 74 9.50 12.95 -1.88
C ALA A 74 9.93 13.67 -0.59
N MET A 75 10.98 13.17 0.06
CA MET A 75 11.56 13.79 1.25
C MET A 75 12.18 15.16 0.95
N ASP A 76 12.92 15.28 -0.17
CA ASP A 76 13.47 16.56 -0.65
C ASP A 76 12.36 17.58 -0.96
N LEU A 77 11.32 17.18 -1.69
CA LEU A 77 10.15 18.02 -1.97
C LEU A 77 9.43 18.45 -0.68
N SER A 78 9.23 17.52 0.26
CA SER A 78 8.62 17.82 1.55
C SER A 78 9.44 18.82 2.36
N MET A 79 10.77 18.68 2.36
CA MET A 79 11.67 19.61 3.06
C MET A 79 11.61 21.01 2.45
N LYS A 80 11.47 21.10 1.13
CA LYS A 80 11.33 22.37 0.39
C LYS A 80 9.93 22.97 0.47
N HIS A 81 8.96 22.26 1.04
CA HIS A 81 7.54 22.60 0.99
C HIS A 81 7.03 22.85 -0.44
N ASP A 82 7.54 22.07 -1.39
CA ASP A 82 7.18 22.16 -2.81
C ASP A 82 6.65 20.82 -3.35
N TYR A 83 6.05 20.83 -4.54
CA TYR A 83 5.48 19.67 -5.19
C TYR A 83 6.13 19.38 -6.53
N LEU A 84 5.94 18.16 -7.01
CA LEU A 84 6.41 17.77 -8.34
C LEU A 84 5.72 18.63 -9.43
N PRO A 85 6.40 19.03 -10.52
CA PRO A 85 5.77 19.72 -11.64
C PRO A 85 4.55 18.96 -12.20
N LYS A 86 3.53 19.68 -12.66
CA LYS A 86 2.25 19.09 -13.13
C LYS A 86 2.44 18.03 -14.24
N GLU A 87 3.40 18.24 -15.13
CA GLU A 87 3.74 17.30 -16.20
C GLU A 87 4.21 15.96 -15.63
N LEU A 88 5.10 16.00 -14.65
CA LEU A 88 5.61 14.80 -13.98
C LEU A 88 4.54 14.14 -13.09
N GLN A 89 3.62 14.92 -12.51
CA GLN A 89 2.47 14.39 -11.75
C GLN A 89 1.54 13.55 -12.63
N ALA A 90 1.32 13.96 -13.89
CA ALA A 90 0.44 13.26 -14.82
C ALA A 90 0.97 11.86 -15.21
N VAL A 91 2.30 11.69 -15.24
CA VAL A 91 2.97 10.42 -15.55
C VAL A 91 2.97 9.45 -14.35
N GLN A 92 2.72 9.93 -13.13
CA GLN A 92 2.79 9.08 -11.94
C GLN A 92 1.67 8.04 -11.88
N THR A 93 2.06 6.82 -11.52
CA THR A 93 1.17 5.66 -11.32
C THR A 93 1.12 5.28 -9.83
N PRO A 94 0.29 5.94 -8.99
CA PRO A 94 0.33 5.77 -7.54
C PRO A 94 -0.10 4.38 -7.07
N PHE A 95 -1.00 3.71 -7.79
CA PHE A 95 -1.57 2.39 -7.42
C PHE A 95 -0.95 1.21 -8.16
N ARG A 96 0.22 1.39 -8.81
CA ARG A 96 0.94 0.28 -9.43
C ARG A 96 1.71 -0.49 -8.35
N SER A 97 1.26 -1.71 -8.05
CA SER A 97 1.89 -2.60 -7.09
C SER A 97 3.20 -3.19 -7.63
N TYR A 98 4.10 -3.48 -6.70
CA TYR A 98 5.39 -4.15 -6.85
C TYR A 98 5.77 -5.01 -5.63
N LEU A 99 5.17 -4.75 -4.45
CA LEU A 99 5.46 -5.41 -3.18
C LEU A 99 4.37 -6.39 -2.76
N GLN A 100 3.09 -6.13 -3.08
CA GLN A 100 1.95 -6.90 -2.60
C GLN A 100 2.11 -8.42 -2.76
N ASP A 101 2.51 -8.87 -3.95
CA ASP A 101 2.66 -10.31 -4.24
C ASP A 101 3.72 -10.98 -3.35
N MET A 102 4.84 -10.28 -3.08
CA MET A 102 5.89 -10.78 -2.20
C MET A 102 5.50 -10.73 -0.73
N LEU A 103 4.75 -9.70 -0.34
CA LEU A 103 4.23 -9.58 1.01
C LEU A 103 3.25 -10.71 1.34
N GLU A 104 2.35 -11.03 0.42
CA GLU A 104 1.38 -12.13 0.59
C GLU A 104 2.08 -13.48 0.75
N LEU A 105 3.14 -13.72 -0.03
CA LEU A 105 3.95 -14.92 0.06
C LEU A 105 4.66 -15.04 1.42
N VAL A 106 5.32 -13.98 1.89
CA VAL A 106 6.00 -13.96 3.20
C VAL A 106 5.00 -14.18 4.34
N ILE A 107 3.83 -13.53 4.29
CA ILE A 107 2.78 -13.71 5.30
C ILE A 107 2.24 -15.14 5.30
N ALA A 108 2.08 -15.76 4.12
CA ALA A 108 1.63 -17.14 4.01
C ALA A 108 2.65 -18.12 4.61
N GLU A 109 3.93 -17.97 4.28
CA GLU A 109 5.02 -18.79 4.83
C GLU A 109 5.10 -18.66 6.36
N ARG A 110 4.98 -17.45 6.90
CA ARG A 110 4.95 -17.23 8.35
C ARG A 110 3.78 -17.95 9.01
N LYS A 111 2.57 -17.82 8.43
CA LYS A 111 1.36 -18.46 8.97
C LYS A 111 1.43 -19.98 8.92
N GLU A 112 1.99 -20.55 7.84
CA GLU A 112 2.23 -21.98 7.74
C GLU A 112 3.19 -22.45 8.84
N ARG A 113 4.30 -21.73 9.02
CA ARG A 113 5.30 -22.04 10.05
C ARG A 113 4.73 -21.98 11.47
N GLU A 114 3.94 -20.96 11.76
CA GLU A 114 3.23 -20.80 13.03
C GLU A 114 2.23 -21.94 13.26
N ALA A 115 1.48 -22.34 12.23
CA ALA A 115 0.53 -23.47 12.31
C ALA A 115 1.24 -24.81 12.57
N LEU A 116 2.48 -24.97 12.12
CA LEU A 116 3.34 -26.11 12.43
C LEU A 116 3.99 -26.04 13.82
N GLY A 117 3.80 -24.96 14.56
CA GLY A 117 4.35 -24.77 15.91
C GLY A 117 5.85 -24.46 15.93
N ALA A 118 6.42 -24.03 14.80
CA ALA A 118 7.82 -23.65 14.72
C ALA A 118 8.03 -22.19 15.21
N THR A 119 9.26 -21.87 15.60
CA THR A 119 9.64 -20.52 16.02
C THR A 119 9.60 -19.54 14.84
N PRO A 120 9.33 -18.25 15.10
CA PRO A 120 9.37 -17.20 14.07
C PRO A 120 10.79 -17.05 13.50
N LEU A 121 10.89 -16.59 12.24
CA LEU A 121 12.18 -16.38 11.55
C LEU A 121 12.85 -15.07 11.98
N HIS A 122 12.04 -14.03 12.16
CA HIS A 122 12.50 -12.69 12.50
C HIS A 122 11.62 -12.18 13.65
N GLU A 123 12.26 -11.68 14.71
CA GLU A 123 11.58 -11.11 15.88
C GLU A 123 11.98 -9.65 16.05
N ARG A 124 11.05 -8.84 16.57
CA ARG A 124 11.36 -7.43 16.88
C ARG A 124 12.21 -7.38 18.14
N SER A 125 13.24 -6.54 18.12
CA SER A 125 13.95 -6.18 19.36
C SER A 125 13.01 -5.43 20.30
N LEU A 126 13.08 -5.73 21.59
CA LEU A 126 12.42 -4.95 22.63
C LEU A 126 13.21 -3.65 22.85
N PRO A 127 12.57 -2.47 22.79
CA PRO A 127 13.24 -1.18 22.99
C PRO A 127 13.68 -0.97 24.45
#